data_AF-A0A3L7RJI0-F1
#
_entry.id   AF-A0A3L7RJI0-F1
#
_cell.length_a   1.000
_cell.length_b   1.000
_cell.length_c   1.000
_cell.angle_alpha   90.00
_cell.angle_beta   90.00
_cell.angle_gamma   90.00
#
_symmetry.space_group_name_H-M   'P 1'
#
loop_
_entity.id
_entity.type
_entity.pdbx_description
1 polymer ?
#
loop_
_entity_poly.entity_id
_entity_poly.type
_entity_poly.pdbx_seq_one_letter_code
_entity_poly.pdbx_strand_id
1 'polypeptide(L)' 'INADWIVDSAHRLAERSEAYSSEPPGRVDWLFEEVLGRRPEPYERQRLLEYVMGQPDESPSRWDQVAHNLLVCSEFLYVP' A
#
# COMPACT_ATOMS: atom_id res chain seq x y z
N ILE A 1 3.61 8.88 -18.47
CA ILE A 1 2.55 7.86 -18.34
C ILE A 1 1.93 8.10 -16.97
N ASN A 2 0.86 8.90 -16.91
CA ASN A 2 0.03 8.95 -15.70
C ASN A 2 -0.94 7.80 -15.88
N ALA A 3 -0.57 6.66 -15.31
CA ALA A 3 -1.30 5.43 -15.46
C ALA A 3 -2.55 5.48 -14.58
N ASP A 4 -3.67 5.95 -15.13
CA ASP A 4 -4.98 5.90 -14.47
C ASP A 4 -5.28 4.48 -13.94
N TRP A 5 -4.77 3.46 -14.65
CA TRP A 5 -4.84 2.07 -14.23
C TRP A 5 -4.10 1.75 -12.91
N ILE A 6 -3.02 2.45 -12.56
CA ILE A 6 -2.31 2.27 -11.27
C ILE A 6 -3.16 2.85 -10.14
N VAL A 7 -3.85 3.97 -10.36
CA VAL A 7 -4.75 4.55 -9.35
C VAL A 7 -5.93 3.61 -9.07
N ASP A 8 -6.56 3.10 -10.12
CA ASP A 8 -7.65 2.11 -9.97
C ASP A 8 -7.17 0.82 -9.30
N SER A 9 -5.95 0.36 -9.64
CA SER A 9 -5.35 -0.83 -9.04
C SER A 9 -5.00 -0.62 -7.57
N ALA A 10 -4.47 0.56 -7.22
CA ALA A 10 -4.16 0.94 -5.85
C ALA A 10 -5.43 0.96 -4.99
N HIS A 11 -6.52 1.52 -5.52
CA HIS A 11 -7.80 1.55 -4.81
C HIS A 11 -8.34 0.15 -4.53
N ARG A 12 -8.41 -0.71 -5.57
CA ARG A 12 -8.83 -2.11 -5.41
C ARG A 12 -7.95 -2.89 -4.44
N LEU A 13 -6.64 -2.62 -4.45
CA LEU A 13 -5.69 -3.28 -3.56
C LEU A 13 -5.90 -2.82 -2.11
N ALA A 14 -6.16 -1.53 -1.89
CA ALA A 14 -6.50 -0.99 -0.58
C ALA A 14 -7.78 -1.63 -0.02
N GLU A 15 -8.84 -1.76 -0.81
CA GLU A 15 -10.09 -2.44 -0.42
C GLU A 15 -9.85 -3.92 -0.07
N ARG A 16 -9.09 -4.65 -0.89
CA ARG A 16 -8.73 -6.05 -0.62
C ARG A 16 -7.95 -6.21 0.68
N SER A 17 -7.04 -5.28 0.99
CA SER A 17 -6.28 -5.32 2.25
C SER A 17 -7.19 -5.19 3.47
N GLU A 18 -8.26 -4.39 3.38
CA GLU A 18 -9.24 -4.23 4.45
C GLU A 18 -10.07 -5.49 4.67
N ALA A 19 -10.48 -6.14 3.57
CA ALA A 19 -11.18 -7.42 3.63
C ALA A 19 -10.30 -8.53 4.23
N TYR A 20 -8.97 -8.45 4.09
CA TYR A 20 -8.03 -9.37 4.69
C TYR A 20 -7.81 -9.11 6.19
N SER A 21 -7.67 -7.85 6.60
CA SER A 21 -7.43 -7.46 8.00
C SER A 21 -8.02 -6.09 8.31
N SER A 22 -8.77 -5.99 9.42
CA SER A 22 -9.20 -4.71 9.98
C SER A 22 -8.07 -3.97 10.70
N GLU A 23 -7.05 -4.70 11.17
CA GLU A 23 -5.93 -4.13 11.91
C GLU A 23 -4.87 -3.55 10.95
N PRO A 24 -4.40 -2.30 11.15
CA PRO A 24 -3.40 -1.67 10.29
C PRO A 24 -2.11 -2.48 10.09
N PRO A 25 -1.52 -3.13 11.11
CA PRO A 25 -0.32 -3.97 10.91
C PRO A 25 -0.56 -5.14 9.97
N GLY A 26 -1.71 -5.80 10.07
CA GLY A 26 -2.07 -6.91 9.18
C GLY A 26 -2.27 -6.46 7.73
N ARG A 27 -2.84 -5.27 7.52
CA ARG A 27 -2.99 -4.67 6.18
C ARG A 27 -1.63 -4.35 5.55
N VAL A 28 -0.71 -3.73 6.29
CA VAL A 28 0.63 -3.40 5.82
C VAL A 28 1.40 -4.66 5.43
N ASP A 29 1.38 -5.68 6.29
CA ASP A 29 2.09 -6.93 6.03
C ASP A 29 1.54 -7.63 4.78
N TRP A 30 0.22 -7.65 4.60
CA TRP A 30 -0.43 -8.23 3.44
C TRP A 30 -0.12 -7.48 2.14
N LEU A 31 -0.15 -6.14 2.16
CA LEU A 31 0.16 -5.31 0.99
C LEU A 31 1.59 -5.55 0.47
N PHE A 32 2.56 -5.72 1.36
CA PHE A 32 3.94 -6.04 0.99
C PHE A 32 4.06 -7.43 0.35
N GLU A 33 3.40 -8.43 0.92
CA GLU A 33 3.43 -9.78 0.37
C GLU A 33 2.76 -9.84 -1.00
N GLU A 34 1.62 -9.18 -1.17
CA GLU A 34 0.85 -9.17 -2.42
C GLU A 34 1.58 -8.41 -3.55
N VAL A 35 2.21 -7.27 -3.24
CA VAL A 35 2.83 -6.41 -4.26
C VAL A 35 4.31 -6.71 -4.50
N LEU A 36 5.07 -6.94 -3.42
CA LEU A 36 6.52 -7.10 -3.47
C LEU A 36 6.98 -8.55 -3.25
N GLY A 37 6.08 -9.47 -2.93
CA GLY A 37 6.42 -10.89 -2.72
C GLY A 37 7.28 -11.16 -1.49
N ARG A 38 7.35 -10.22 -0.54
CA ARG A 38 8.14 -10.33 0.69
C ARG A 38 7.43 -9.70 1.88
N ARG A 39 7.86 -10.04 3.10
CA ARG A 39 7.46 -9.30 4.31
C ARG A 39 8.10 -7.91 4.34
N PRO A 40 7.45 -6.90 4.95
CA PRO A 40 8.08 -5.62 5.20
C PRO A 40 9.20 -5.77 6.22
N GLU A 41 10.28 -5.00 6.05
CA GLU A 41 11.31 -4.87 7.08
C GLU A 41 10.76 -4.04 8.27
N PRO A 42 11.29 -4.20 9.49
CA PRO A 42 10.72 -3.55 10.67
C PRO A 42 10.55 -2.03 10.55
N TYR A 43 11.51 -1.33 9.92
CA TYR A 43 11.42 0.12 9.72
C TYR A 43 10.42 0.52 8.63
N GLU A 44 10.24 -0.29 7.57
CA GLU A 44 9.25 -0.04 6.52
C GLU A 44 7.85 -0.14 7.10
N ARG A 45 7.62 -1.23 7.84
CA ARG A 45 6.37 -1.49 8.54
C ARG A 45 6.04 -0.35 9.50
N GLN A 46 7.01 0.06 10.32
CA GLN A 46 6.80 1.13 11.29
C GLN A 46 6.47 2.47 10.61
N ARG A 47 7.21 2.87 9.57
CA ARG A 47 6.94 4.12 8.84
C ARG A 47 5.54 4.14 8.21
N LEU A 48 5.11 3.03 7.63
CA LEU A 48 3.79 2.96 7.03
C LEU A 48 2.67 2.95 8.08
N LEU A 49 2.90 2.32 9.23
CA LEU A 49 1.97 2.39 10.35
C LEU A 49 1.83 3.82 10.88
N GLU A 50 2.94 4.52 11.09
CA GLU A 50 2.93 5.93 11.50
C GLU A 50 2.18 6.80 10.50
N TYR A 51 2.36 6.54 9.20
CA TYR A 51 1.65 7.25 8.14
C TYR A 51 0.14 6.97 8.15
N VAL A 52 -0.31 5.71 8.16
CA VAL A 52 -1.75 5.39 8.11
C VAL A 52 -2.48 5.72 9.41
N MET A 53 -1.77 5.75 10.56
CA MET A 53 -2.34 6.07 11.87
C MET A 53 -2.32 7.57 12.22
N GLY A 54 -1.64 8.43 11.45
CA GLY A 54 -1.70 9.87 11.65
C GLY A 54 -3.11 10.44 11.44
N GLN A 55 -3.31 11.76 11.61
CA GLN A 55 -4.63 12.39 11.48
C GLN A 55 -5.34 12.05 10.17
N PRO A 56 -6.66 11.78 10.14
CA PRO A 56 -7.37 11.49 8.91
C PRO A 56 -7.37 12.72 7.99
N ASP A 57 -6.78 12.60 6.81
CA ASP A 57 -6.92 13.60 5.74
C ASP A 57 -8.17 13.28 4.91
N GLU A 58 -8.86 14.33 4.45
CA GLU A 58 -9.91 14.22 3.44
C GLU A 58 -9.27 13.88 2.09
N SER A 59 -9.54 12.66 1.60
CA SER A 59 -9.30 12.14 0.23
C SER A 59 -8.06 12.63 -0.55
N PRO A 60 -7.18 11.72 -1.04
CA PRO A 60 -7.36 10.27 -1.16
C PRO A 60 -7.02 9.51 0.13
N SER A 61 -7.64 8.32 0.30
CA SER A 61 -7.37 7.45 1.45
C SER A 61 -5.88 7.17 1.58
N ARG A 62 -5.36 7.19 2.79
CA ARG A 62 -3.94 6.84 3.04
C ARG A 62 -3.62 5.42 2.60
N TRP A 63 -4.60 4.51 2.67
CA TRP A 63 -4.42 3.15 2.16
C TRP A 63 -4.28 3.12 0.63
N ASP A 64 -5.01 3.96 -0.10
CA ASP A 64 -4.84 4.11 -1.55
C ASP A 64 -3.42 4.63 -1.87
N GLN A 65 -2.95 5.62 -1.09
CA GLN A 65 -1.60 6.18 -1.27
C GLN A 65 -0.50 5.16 -0.96
N VAL A 66 -0.66 4.34 0.08
CA VAL A 66 0.29 3.24 0.37
C VAL A 66 0.29 2.20 -0.75
N ALA A 67 -0.89 1.75 -1.18
CA ALA A 67 -1.03 0.79 -2.26
C ALA A 67 -0.41 1.32 -3.57
N HIS A 68 -0.65 2.60 -3.89
CA HIS A 68 -0.06 3.28 -5.04
C HIS A 68 1.47 3.29 -4.97
N ASN A 69 2.02 3.72 -3.83
CA ASN A 69 3.48 3.77 -3.65
C ASN A 69 4.12 2.39 -3.79
N LEU A 70 3.50 1.34 -3.24
CA LEU A 70 4.01 -0.02 -3.38
C LEU A 70 3.96 -0.52 -4.83
N LEU A 71 2.87 -0.25 -5.55
CA LEU A 71 2.75 -0.60 -6.96
C LEU A 71 3.82 0.12 -7.79
N VAL A 72 4.02 1.42 -7.58
CA VAL A 72 5.08 2.18 -8.24
C VAL A 72 6.47 1.62 -7.90
N CYS A 73 6.75 1.30 -6.63
CA CYS A 73 8.01 0.66 -6.24
C CYS A 73 8.19 -0.71 -6.90
N SER A 74 7.12 -1.48 -7.10
CA SER A 74 7.17 -2.76 -7.79
C SER A 74 7.50 -2.58 -9.28
N GLU A 75 6.95 -1.57 -9.95
CA GLU A 75 7.29 -1.30 -11.35
C GLU A 75 8.77 -1.01 -11.53
N PHE A 76 9.39 -0.25 -10.62
CA PHE A 76 10.84 -0.01 -10.65
C PHE A 76 11.69 -1.28 -10.48
N LEU A 77 11.14 -2.35 -9.88
CA LEU A 77 11.82 -3.65 -9.82
C LEU A 77 11.72 -4.43 -11.14
N TYR A 78 10.71 -4.14 -11.98
CA TYR A 78 10.41 -4.88 -13.21
C TYR A 78 10.73 -4.13 -14.51
N VAL A 79 11.15 -2.86 -14.45
CA VAL A 79 11.63 -2.11 -15.63
C VAL A 79 13.14 -2.36 -15.81
N PRO A 80 13.56 -3.07 -16.89
CA PRO A 80 14.97 -3.27 -17.24
C PRO A 80 15.66 -2.02 -17.80
#